data_AF-A0A7W1LEA0-F1
#
_entry.id   AF-A0A7W1LEA0-F1
#
_cell.length_a   1.000
_cell.length_b   1.000
_cell.length_c   1.000
_cell.angle_alpha   90.00
_cell.angle_beta   90.00
_cell.angle_gamma   90.00
#
_symmetry.space_group_name_H-M   'P 1'
#
loop_
_entity.id
_entity.type
_entity.pdbx_description
1 polymer ?
#
loop_
_entity_poly.entity_id
_entity_poly.type
_entity_poly.pdbx_seq_one_letter_code
_entity_poly.pdbx_strand_id
1 'polypeptide(L)'
;MIIFGALFCLISALSGSLISLIFFGFEQAIFHDAREFFTLTASLFLIAVIHGGIALVIRGFITWYDEIKLKEEFAQKSFEMELALIKSQINPHFLFNTINNIDVLINKDAGKASEYLNKLSDILRYMVYETKTEKISLAKELNYIEKYLELQKIRTSNPNYVNFEVTGNANNLT
;
A
#
# COMPACT_ATOMS: atom_id res chain seq x y z
N MET A 1 21.86 -21.77 -1.64
CA MET A 1 21.89 -21.51 -3.10
C MET A 1 23.31 -21.37 -3.64
N ILE A 2 24.17 -20.54 -3.04
CA ILE A 2 25.57 -20.33 -3.48
C ILE A 2 26.42 -21.60 -3.46
N ILE A 3 26.36 -22.37 -2.36
CA ILE A 3 27.10 -23.64 -2.22
C ILE A 3 26.67 -24.65 -3.29
N PHE A 4 25.37 -24.74 -3.59
CA PHE A 4 24.84 -25.61 -4.65
C PHE A 4 25.27 -25.16 -6.04
N GLY A 5 25.32 -23.85 -6.31
CA GLY A 5 25.81 -23.30 -7.59
C GLY A 5 27.30 -23.57 -7.79
N ALA A 6 28.12 -23.38 -6.76
CA ALA A 6 29.55 -23.70 -6.79
C ALA A 6 29.79 -25.21 -6.99
N LEU A 7 29.02 -26.04 -6.29
CA LEU A 7 29.07 -27.50 -6.43
C LEU A 7 28.66 -27.95 -7.83
N PHE A 8 27.60 -27.34 -8.40
CA PHE A 8 27.15 -27.61 -9.76
C PHE A 8 28.21 -27.21 -10.81
N CYS A 9 28.84 -26.05 -10.65
CA CYS A 9 29.94 -25.62 -11.52
C CYS A 9 31.12 -26.59 -11.45
N LEU A 10 31.50 -27.02 -10.24
CA LEU A 10 32.58 -27.98 -10.02
C LEU A 10 32.27 -29.34 -10.67
N ILE A 11 31.04 -29.84 -10.51
CA ILE A 11 30.58 -31.10 -11.12
C ILE A 11 30.58 -30.97 -12.66
N SER A 12 30.11 -29.85 -13.22
CA SER A 12 30.09 -29.64 -14.68
C SER A 12 31.49 -29.55 -15.29
N ALA A 13 32.45 -28.96 -14.58
CA ALA A 13 33.84 -28.92 -15.02
C ALA A 13 34.48 -30.31 -14.97
N LEU A 14 34.27 -31.06 -13.88
CA LEU A 14 34.77 -32.43 -13.74
C LEU A 14 34.15 -33.37 -14.77
N SER A 15 32.85 -33.26 -15.03
CA SER A 15 32.16 -34.09 -16.02
C SER A 15 32.60 -33.76 -17.45
N GLY A 16 32.77 -32.48 -17.79
CA GLY A 16 33.32 -32.07 -19.09
C GLY A 16 34.74 -32.59 -19.31
N SER A 17 35.56 -32.57 -18.26
CA SER A 17 36.94 -33.09 -18.30
C SER A 17 37.00 -34.61 -18.46
N LEU A 18 36.10 -35.33 -17.78
CA LEU A 18 35.97 -36.79 -17.89
C LEU A 18 35.45 -37.21 -19.27
N ILE A 19 34.46 -36.50 -19.82
CA ILE A 19 33.92 -36.72 -21.17
C ILE A 19 35.02 -36.52 -22.21
N SER A 20 35.81 -35.44 -22.09
CA SER A 20 36.95 -35.20 -22.98
C SER A 20 37.97 -36.34 -22.94
N LEU A 21 38.30 -36.85 -21.75
CA LEU A 21 39.22 -37.99 -21.58
C LEU A 21 38.67 -39.27 -22.24
N ILE A 22 37.37 -39.55 -22.11
CA ILE A 22 36.73 -40.76 -22.67
C ILE A 22 36.62 -40.68 -24.19
N PHE A 23 36.28 -39.50 -24.75
CA PHE A 23 36.05 -39.35 -26.20
C PHE A 23 37.34 -39.12 -27.01
N PHE A 24 38.37 -38.46 -26.45
CA PHE A 24 39.62 -38.16 -27.17
C PHE A 24 40.80 -39.07 -26.77
N GLY A 25 40.69 -39.80 -25.66
CA GLY A 25 41.78 -40.60 -25.07
C GLY A 25 42.20 -41.88 -25.81
N PHE A 26 41.71 -42.13 -27.03
CA PHE A 26 42.13 -43.33 -27.79
C PHE A 26 42.85 -43.09 -29.12
N GLU A 27 42.80 -41.89 -29.72
CA GLU A 27 43.58 -41.64 -30.95
C GLU A 27 44.20 -40.23 -31.15
N GLN A 28 44.00 -39.26 -30.25
CA GLN A 28 44.74 -37.98 -30.32
C GLN A 28 44.81 -37.33 -28.94
N ALA A 29 45.98 -37.40 -28.29
CA ALA A 29 46.19 -36.74 -27.00
C ALA A 29 46.24 -35.22 -27.19
N ILE A 30 45.11 -34.54 -26.95
CA ILE A 30 44.99 -33.06 -26.95
C ILE A 30 45.87 -32.42 -25.87
N PHE A 31 46.16 -33.14 -24.78
CA PHE A 31 47.01 -32.68 -23.68
C PHE A 31 48.30 -33.48 -23.65
N HIS A 32 49.43 -32.80 -23.66
CA HIS A 32 50.75 -33.42 -23.65
C HIS A 32 51.18 -33.83 -22.23
N ASP A 33 50.65 -33.17 -21.19
CA ASP A 33 50.91 -33.50 -19.79
C ASP A 33 49.72 -33.18 -18.85
N ALA A 34 49.84 -33.60 -17.59
CA ALA A 34 48.82 -33.33 -16.58
C ALA A 34 48.68 -31.83 -16.26
N ARG A 35 49.74 -31.04 -16.45
CA ARG A 35 49.75 -29.60 -16.14
C ARG A 35 48.81 -28.84 -17.09
N GLU A 36 48.82 -29.16 -18.38
CA GLU A 36 47.89 -28.56 -19.36
C GLU A 36 46.43 -28.87 -19.02
N PHE A 37 46.14 -30.11 -18.62
CA PHE A 37 44.80 -30.54 -18.19
C PHE A 37 44.33 -29.79 -16.93
N PHE A 38 45.17 -29.70 -15.89
CA PHE A 38 44.83 -28.97 -14.67
C PHE A 38 44.65 -27.47 -14.94
N THR A 39 45.47 -26.88 -15.83
CA THR A 39 45.39 -25.45 -16.17
C THR A 39 44.09 -25.13 -16.90
N LEU A 40 43.68 -25.94 -17.87
CA LEU A 40 42.40 -25.76 -18.57
C LEU A 40 41.22 -25.91 -17.61
N THR A 41 41.22 -26.96 -16.79
CA THR A 41 40.16 -27.23 -15.80
C THR A 41 40.02 -26.05 -14.82
N ALA A 42 41.14 -25.55 -14.30
CA ALA A 42 41.15 -24.38 -13.43
C ALA A 42 40.60 -23.13 -14.14
N SER A 43 40.99 -22.89 -15.40
CA SER A 43 40.48 -21.75 -16.18
C SER A 43 38.97 -21.79 -16.42
N LEU A 44 38.41 -22.97 -16.75
CA LEU A 44 36.98 -23.16 -16.95
C LEU A 44 36.20 -22.99 -15.64
N PHE A 45 36.74 -23.49 -14.53
CA PHE A 45 36.15 -23.30 -13.21
C PHE A 45 36.10 -21.82 -12.83
N LEU A 46 37.19 -21.07 -13.05
CA LEU A 46 37.22 -19.63 -12.79
C LEU A 46 36.18 -18.87 -13.64
N ILE A 47 36.06 -19.20 -14.92
CA ILE A 47 35.06 -18.61 -15.82
C ILE A 47 33.64 -18.90 -15.30
N ALA A 48 33.35 -20.13 -14.89
CA ALA A 48 32.05 -20.52 -14.36
C ALA A 48 31.70 -19.78 -13.06
N VAL A 49 32.68 -19.62 -12.15
CA VAL A 49 32.51 -18.86 -10.91
C VAL A 49 32.21 -17.38 -11.20
N ILE A 50 32.93 -16.77 -12.14
CA ILE A 50 32.70 -15.37 -12.54
C ILE A 50 31.28 -15.20 -13.11
N HIS A 51 30.86 -16.06 -14.05
CA HIS A 51 29.52 -15.99 -14.63
C HIS A 51 28.41 -16.23 -13.59
N GLY A 52 28.61 -17.20 -12.69
CA GLY A 52 27.68 -17.45 -11.58
C GLY A 52 27.57 -16.25 -10.63
N GLY A 53 28.71 -15.63 -10.30
CA GLY A 53 28.75 -14.41 -9.49
C GLY A 53 28.00 -13.25 -10.14
N ILE A 54 28.25 -12.99 -11.43
CA ILE A 54 27.55 -11.96 -12.20
C ILE A 54 26.04 -12.23 -12.23
N ALA A 55 25.62 -13.47 -12.49
CA ALA A 55 24.21 -13.85 -12.51
C ALA A 55 23.52 -13.65 -11.16
N LEU A 56 24.21 -13.92 -10.04
CA LEU A 56 23.68 -13.68 -8.70
C LEU A 56 23.52 -12.19 -8.41
N VAL A 57 24.50 -11.38 -8.79
CA VAL A 57 24.44 -9.92 -8.63
C VAL A 57 23.26 -9.35 -9.42
N ILE A 58 23.12 -9.74 -10.70
CA ILE A 58 22.00 -9.29 -11.55
C ILE A 58 20.66 -9.71 -10.94
N ARG A 59 20.51 -10.97 -10.52
CA ARG A 59 19.28 -11.45 -9.87
C ARG A 59 18.98 -10.68 -8.58
N GLY A 60 19.99 -10.40 -7.77
CA GLY A 60 19.85 -9.59 -6.56
C GLY A 60 19.31 -8.20 -6.87
N PHE A 61 19.83 -7.53 -7.90
CA PHE A 61 19.32 -6.23 -8.34
C PHE A 61 17.89 -6.28 -8.88
N ILE A 62 17.54 -7.30 -9.68
CA ILE A 62 16.17 -7.46 -10.20
C ILE A 62 15.19 -7.67 -9.04
N THR A 63 15.48 -8.62 -8.15
CA THR A 63 14.62 -8.91 -6.99
C THR A 63 14.46 -7.68 -6.09
N TRP A 64 15.55 -6.96 -5.82
CA TRP A 64 15.50 -5.73 -5.03
C TRP A 64 14.65 -4.63 -5.70
N TYR A 65 14.76 -4.47 -7.03
CA TYR A 65 13.94 -3.51 -7.77
C TYR A 65 12.46 -3.88 -7.74
N ASP A 66 12.13 -5.16 -7.92
CA ASP A 66 10.76 -5.67 -7.84
C ASP A 66 10.17 -5.47 -6.44
N GLU A 67 10.96 -5.68 -5.37
CA GLU A 67 10.56 -5.42 -3.99
C GLU A 67 10.25 -3.94 -3.74
N ILE A 68 11.07 -3.03 -4.27
CA ILE A 68 10.82 -1.58 -4.18
C ILE A 68 9.50 -1.24 -4.86
N LYS A 69 9.31 -1.70 -6.10
CA LYS A 69 8.10 -1.42 -6.86
C LYS A 69 6.85 -1.97 -6.17
N LEU A 70 6.92 -3.19 -5.67
CA LEU A 70 5.82 -3.81 -4.93
C LEU A 70 5.48 -3.02 -3.65
N LYS A 71 6.50 -2.52 -2.95
CA LYS A 71 6.32 -1.68 -1.76
C LYS A 71 5.66 -0.35 -2.10
N GLU A 72 6.04 0.28 -3.21
CA GLU A 72 5.39 1.50 -3.71
C GLU A 72 3.91 1.25 -4.07
N GLU A 73 3.61 0.15 -4.77
CA GLU A 73 2.24 -0.23 -5.12
C GLU A 73 1.37 -0.48 -3.87
N PHE A 74 1.92 -1.15 -2.85
CA PHE A 74 1.22 -1.34 -1.58
C PHE A 74 0.97 -0.02 -0.85
N ALA A 75 1.96 0.88 -0.81
CA ALA A 75 1.80 2.20 -0.20
C ALA A 75 0.71 3.02 -0.92
N GLN A 76 0.70 3.00 -2.26
CA GLN A 76 -0.32 3.67 -3.05
C GLN A 76 -1.72 3.10 -2.76
N LYS A 77 -1.88 1.76 -2.79
CA LYS A 77 -3.18 1.13 -2.48
C LYS A 77 -3.65 1.42 -1.06
N SER A 78 -2.73 1.44 -0.09
CA SER A 78 -3.06 1.79 1.29
C SER A 78 -3.58 3.23 1.39
N PHE A 79 -2.92 4.17 0.70
CA PHE A 79 -3.35 5.56 0.65
C PHE A 79 -4.72 5.72 -0.04
N GLU A 80 -4.92 5.04 -1.17
CA GLU A 80 -6.22 5.05 -1.88
C GLU A 80 -7.34 4.47 -1.00
N MET A 81 -7.05 3.41 -0.24
CA MET A 81 -8.00 2.80 0.69
C MET A 81 -8.32 3.71 1.87
N GLU A 82 -7.32 4.33 2.50
CA GLU A 82 -7.54 5.32 3.56
C GLU A 82 -8.37 6.51 3.06
N LEU A 83 -8.04 7.01 1.87
CA LEU A 83 -8.80 8.08 1.23
C LEU A 83 -10.24 7.64 0.93
N ALA A 84 -10.44 6.42 0.43
CA ALA A 84 -11.77 5.87 0.16
C ALA A 84 -12.58 5.72 1.46
N LEU A 85 -11.96 5.28 2.55
CA LEU A 85 -12.59 5.21 3.87
C LEU A 85 -13.01 6.59 4.36
N ILE A 86 -12.11 7.58 4.31
CA ILE A 86 -12.41 8.98 4.67
C ILE A 86 -13.55 9.51 3.81
N LYS A 87 -13.51 9.28 2.49
CA LYS A 87 -14.58 9.68 1.58
C LYS A 87 -15.89 8.95 1.88
N SER A 88 -15.87 7.69 2.30
CA SER A 88 -17.09 6.93 2.61
C SER A 88 -17.81 7.45 3.86
N GLN A 89 -17.06 8.04 4.80
CA GLN A 89 -17.63 8.71 5.97
C GLN A 89 -18.38 10.00 5.60
N ILE A 90 -18.12 10.57 4.42
CA ILE A 90 -18.76 11.80 3.92
C ILE A 90 -19.67 11.44 2.75
N ASN A 91 -20.98 11.67 2.85
CA ASN A 91 -21.85 11.53 1.67
C ASN A 91 -21.62 12.73 0.72
N PRO A 92 -20.99 12.57 -0.46
CA PRO A 92 -20.66 13.70 -1.33
C PRO A 92 -21.90 14.42 -1.83
N HIS A 93 -22.97 13.67 -2.09
CA HIS A 93 -24.26 14.22 -2.50
C HIS A 93 -24.88 15.09 -1.40
N PHE A 94 -24.78 14.68 -0.14
CA PHE A 94 -25.19 15.53 0.99
C PHE A 94 -24.37 16.83 1.03
N LEU A 95 -23.05 16.74 0.83
CA LEU A 95 -22.17 17.91 0.83
C LEU A 95 -22.53 18.90 -0.28
N PHE A 96 -22.65 18.44 -1.53
CA PHE A 96 -23.05 19.28 -2.66
C PHE A 96 -24.43 19.92 -2.45
N ASN A 97 -25.42 19.15 -1.99
CA ASN A 97 -26.75 19.67 -1.70
C ASN A 97 -26.73 20.72 -0.59
N THR A 98 -25.87 20.54 0.41
CA THR A 98 -25.75 21.51 1.51
C THR A 98 -25.13 22.81 1.01
N ILE A 99 -24.04 22.74 0.23
CA ILE A 99 -23.39 23.90 -0.37
C ILE A 99 -24.36 24.67 -1.28
N ASN A 100 -25.13 23.96 -2.12
CA ASN A 100 -26.13 24.58 -3.00
C ASN A 100 -27.23 25.29 -2.20
N ASN A 101 -27.70 24.71 -1.09
CA ASN A 101 -28.67 25.39 -0.21
C ASN A 101 -28.08 26.63 0.45
N ILE A 102 -26.80 26.57 0.86
CA ILE A 102 -26.10 27.74 1.40
C ILE A 102 -26.01 28.84 0.34
N ASP A 103 -25.68 28.52 -0.92
CA ASP A 103 -25.63 29.49 -2.02
C ASP A 103 -26.97 30.20 -2.25
N VAL A 104 -28.07 29.44 -2.25
CA VAL A 104 -29.43 29.99 -2.31
C VAL A 104 -29.72 30.88 -1.09
N LEU A 105 -29.27 30.49 0.10
CA LEU A 105 -29.47 31.26 1.32
C LEU A 105 -28.61 32.53 1.36
N ILE A 106 -27.41 32.57 0.78
CA ILE A 106 -26.58 33.79 0.74
C ILE A 106 -27.39 34.97 0.16
N ASN A 107 -28.19 34.70 -0.87
CA ASN A 107 -29.02 35.70 -1.53
C ASN A 107 -30.33 36.01 -0.79
N LYS A 108 -30.87 35.07 -0.01
CA LYS A 108 -32.18 35.22 0.68
C LYS A 108 -32.06 35.70 2.13
N ASP A 109 -31.09 35.16 2.84
CA ASP A 109 -30.82 35.38 4.26
C ASP A 109 -29.36 34.98 4.55
N ALA A 110 -28.47 35.96 4.42
CA ALA A 110 -27.04 35.77 4.65
C ALA A 110 -26.71 35.33 6.08
N GLY A 111 -27.54 35.71 7.07
CA GLY A 111 -27.37 35.29 8.46
C GLY A 111 -27.58 33.79 8.60
N LYS A 112 -28.70 33.29 8.04
CA LYS A 112 -29.01 31.86 8.02
C LYS A 112 -28.03 31.04 7.18
N ALA A 113 -27.52 31.61 6.09
CA ALA A 113 -26.46 31.00 5.30
C ALA A 113 -25.17 30.80 6.10
N SER A 114 -24.76 31.83 6.85
CA SER A 114 -23.58 31.79 7.74
C SER A 114 -23.76 30.74 8.85
N GLU A 115 -24.93 30.69 9.49
CA GLU A 115 -25.25 29.68 10.49
C GLU A 115 -25.16 28.26 9.91
N TYR A 116 -25.76 28.04 8.74
CA TYR A 116 -25.75 26.74 8.07
C TYR A 116 -24.32 26.33 7.68
N LEU A 117 -23.50 27.24 7.15
CA LEU A 117 -22.09 27.00 6.84
C LEU A 117 -21.27 26.60 8.08
N ASN A 118 -21.51 27.26 9.21
CA ASN A 118 -20.85 26.92 10.48
C ASN A 118 -21.24 25.51 10.97
N LYS A 119 -22.53 25.17 10.92
CA LYS A 119 -22.99 23.81 11.28
C LYS A 119 -22.40 22.74 10.35
N LEU A 120 -22.34 23.00 9.05
CA LEU A 120 -21.69 22.09 8.09
C LEU A 120 -20.20 21.90 8.44
N SER A 121 -19.50 22.98 8.76
CA SER A 121 -18.08 22.95 9.13
C SER A 121 -17.82 22.13 10.38
N ASP A 122 -18.70 22.23 11.39
CA ASP A 122 -18.63 21.44 12.61
C ASP A 122 -18.81 19.93 12.35
N ILE A 123 -19.76 19.54 11.50
CA ILE A 123 -19.99 18.14 11.12
C ILE A 123 -18.78 17.58 10.34
N LEU A 124 -18.28 18.33 9.37
CA LEU A 124 -17.09 17.94 8.60
C LEU A 124 -15.87 17.78 9.51
N ARG A 125 -15.67 18.70 10.47
CA ARG A 125 -14.57 18.60 11.45
C ARG A 125 -14.70 17.33 12.28
N TYR A 126 -15.88 17.02 12.77
CA TYR A 126 -16.12 15.79 13.53
C TYR A 126 -15.81 14.54 12.71
N MET A 127 -16.30 14.45 11.46
CA MET A 127 -16.07 13.31 10.56
C MET A 127 -14.60 13.11 10.19
N VAL A 128 -13.77 14.16 10.21
CA VAL A 128 -12.36 14.07 9.80
C VAL A 128 -11.43 13.76 10.99
N TYR A 129 -11.76 14.25 12.19
CA TYR A 129 -10.85 14.21 13.33
C TYR A 129 -11.32 13.29 14.45
N GLU A 130 -12.62 13.28 14.78
CA GLU A 130 -13.13 12.60 15.97
C GLU A 130 -13.53 11.14 15.70
N THR A 131 -13.81 10.76 14.44
CA THR A 131 -14.13 9.37 14.05
C THR A 131 -12.89 8.48 13.86
N LYS A 132 -11.68 9.04 14.03
CA LYS A 132 -10.41 8.30 13.89
C LYS A 132 -10.03 7.49 15.12
N THR A 133 -10.72 7.68 16.25
CA THR A 133 -10.45 6.95 17.49
C THR A 133 -11.31 5.70 17.59
N GLU A 134 -10.78 4.62 18.16
CA GLU A 134 -11.47 3.32 18.28
C GLU A 134 -12.75 3.39 19.13
N LYS A 135 -12.83 4.35 20.07
CA LYS A 135 -14.00 4.65 20.89
C LYS A 135 -14.18 6.14 21.06
N ILE A 136 -15.43 6.58 21.20
CA ILE A 136 -15.80 7.97 21.50
C ILE A 136 -16.87 7.97 22.59
N SER A 137 -16.97 9.05 23.36
CA SER A 137 -18.00 9.11 24.40
C SER A 137 -19.40 9.24 23.79
N LEU A 138 -20.38 8.57 24.38
CA LEU A 138 -21.78 8.65 23.97
C LEU A 138 -22.29 10.11 24.00
N ALA A 139 -21.82 10.91 24.96
CA ALA A 139 -22.14 12.33 25.02
C ALA A 139 -21.68 13.11 23.77
N LYS A 140 -20.49 12.77 23.21
CA LYS A 140 -20.01 13.38 21.96
C LYS A 140 -20.82 12.91 20.76
N GLU A 141 -21.19 11.63 20.69
CA GLU A 141 -22.05 11.10 19.64
C GLU A 141 -23.42 11.78 19.62
N LEU A 142 -24.05 11.91 20.78
CA LEU A 142 -25.35 12.56 20.91
C LEU A 142 -25.28 14.03 20.48
N ASN A 143 -24.23 14.77 20.88
CA ASN A 143 -24.04 16.15 20.45
C ASN A 143 -23.86 16.25 18.92
N TYR A 144 -23.14 15.30 18.31
CA TYR A 144 -23.00 15.23 16.87
C TYR A 144 -24.33 14.96 16.16
N ILE A 145 -25.13 14.02 16.67
CA ILE A 145 -26.47 13.70 16.14
C ILE A 145 -27.36 14.95 16.19
N GLU A 146 -27.38 15.67 17.31
CA GLU A 146 -28.15 16.92 17.44
C GLU A 146 -27.76 17.95 16.38
N LYS A 147 -26.46 18.23 16.22
CA LYS A 147 -25.95 19.16 15.20
C LYS A 147 -26.32 18.72 13.78
N TYR A 148 -26.26 17.42 13.49
CA TYR A 148 -26.68 16.86 12.20
C TYR A 148 -28.17 17.03 11.95
N LEU A 149 -29.01 16.80 12.96
CA LEU A 149 -30.45 16.96 12.86
C LEU A 149 -30.85 18.43 12.66
N GLU A 150 -30.20 19.37 13.35
CA GLU A 150 -30.39 20.80 13.12
C GLU A 150 -30.09 21.16 11.67
N LEU A 151 -28.99 20.64 11.13
CA LEU A 151 -28.59 20.88 9.75
C LEU A 151 -29.62 20.31 8.76
N GLN A 152 -30.15 19.12 9.03
CA GLN A 152 -31.22 18.50 8.23
C GLN A 152 -32.54 19.27 8.27
N LYS A 153 -32.89 19.86 9.42
CA LYS A 153 -34.08 20.73 9.56
C LYS A 153 -33.96 21.98 8.69
N ILE A 154 -32.77 22.59 8.63
CA ILE A 154 -32.53 23.73 7.74
C ILE A 154 -32.62 23.28 6.27
N ARG A 155 -31.97 22.16 5.91
CA ARG A 155 -32.01 21.62 4.53
C ARG A 155 -33.42 21.40 4.00
N THR A 156 -34.27 20.83 4.85
CA THR A 156 -35.66 20.49 4.51
C THR A 156 -36.61 21.68 4.65
N SER A 157 -36.12 22.82 5.15
CA SER A 157 -36.94 23.97 5.55
C SER A 157 -38.10 23.58 6.48
N ASN A 158 -37.93 22.49 7.25
CA ASN A 158 -38.94 21.93 8.12
C ASN A 158 -38.37 21.74 9.54
N PRO A 159 -38.72 22.60 10.51
CA PRO A 159 -38.23 22.47 11.89
C PRO A 159 -38.72 21.19 12.58
N ASN A 160 -39.84 20.63 12.12
CA ASN A 160 -40.45 19.40 12.65
C ASN A 160 -40.04 18.16 11.85
N TYR A 161 -38.97 18.24 11.04
CA TYR A 161 -38.52 17.13 10.20
C TYR A 161 -38.17 15.88 11.02
N VAL A 162 -37.56 16.06 12.19
CA VAL A 162 -37.23 14.98 13.13
C VAL A 162 -37.50 15.44 14.56
N ASN A 163 -38.20 14.59 15.32
CA ASN A 163 -38.29 14.68 16.77
C ASN A 163 -37.24 13.75 17.39
N PHE A 164 -36.34 14.29 18.20
CA PHE A 164 -35.24 13.57 18.82
C PHE A 164 -35.28 13.82 20.31
N GLU A 165 -35.34 12.74 21.09
CA GLU A 165 -35.44 12.76 22.54
C GLU A 165 -34.39 11.82 23.13
N VAL A 166 -33.64 12.32 24.11
CA VAL A 166 -32.61 11.54 24.83
C VAL A 166 -33.14 11.25 26.22
N THR A 167 -33.21 9.97 26.58
CA THR A 167 -33.60 9.51 27.92
C THR A 167 -32.41 8.81 28.61
N GLY A 168 -32.11 9.21 29.85
CA GLY A 168 -30.99 8.68 30.63
C GLY A 168 -29.78 9.63 30.74
N ASN A 169 -28.65 9.11 31.25
CA ASN A 169 -27.41 9.88 31.43
C ASN A 169 -26.29 9.30 30.56
N ALA A 170 -25.80 10.08 29.61
CA ALA A 170 -24.72 9.71 28.69
C ALA A 170 -23.32 10.06 29.19
N ASN A 171 -23.20 10.75 30.33
CA ASN A 171 -21.92 11.17 30.88
C ASN A 171 -21.16 9.94 31.42
N ASN A 172 -19.93 9.73 30.92
CA ASN A 172 -19.02 8.61 31.24
C ASN A 172 -19.28 7.26 30.52
N LEU A 173 -20.06 7.25 29.45
CA LEU A 173 -20.18 6.08 28.56
C LEU A 173 -19.32 6.27 27.31
N THR A 174 -18.63 5.21 26.89
CA THR A 174 -17.77 5.11 25.69
C THR A 174 -18.05 3.82 24.94
#